data_AF-A0AB34PL84-F1
#
_entry.id   AF-A0AB34PL84-F1
#
_cell.length_a   1.000
_cell.length_b   1.000
_cell.length_c   1.000
_cell.angle_alpha   90.00
_cell.angle_beta   90.00
_cell.angle_gamma   90.00
#
_symmetry.space_group_name_H-M   'P 1'
#
loop_
_entity.id
_entity.type
_entity.pdbx_description
1 polymer ?
#
loop_
_entity_poly.entity_id
_entity_poly.type
_entity_poly.pdbx_seq_one_letter_code
_entity_poly.pdbx_strand_id
1 'polypeptide(L)'
;HSALGLLEPAEDLPTSYIPFPNPYVHSSIVPQGARIYTEKLQCGNDAYVRYIINDAVVPIPKCATGPGFSCKLDDFENFVKERIGDVDFVKQCGVNSTYPSELTFYWDYKNVTYNAPLGDF
;
A
#
# COMPACT_ATOMS: atom_id res chain seq x y z
N HIS A 1 0.59 -3.83 -1.96
CA HIS A 1 1.89 -3.37 -2.50
C HIS A 1 1.74 -2.83 -3.93
N SER A 2 0.94 -3.45 -4.82
CA SER A 2 0.74 -2.99 -6.22
C SER A 2 0.13 -1.59 -6.35
N ALA A 3 -0.99 -1.27 -5.69
CA ALA A 3 -1.59 0.08 -5.80
C ALA A 3 -0.62 1.22 -5.42
N LEU A 4 0.21 1.00 -4.39
CA LEU A 4 1.24 1.96 -3.96
C LEU A 4 2.50 1.90 -4.83
N GLY A 5 2.72 0.86 -5.64
CA GLY A 5 3.88 0.71 -6.53
C GLY A 5 5.24 0.72 -5.86
N LEU A 6 5.31 0.40 -4.57
CA LEU A 6 6.56 0.44 -3.80
C LEU A 6 7.61 -0.56 -4.31
N LEU A 7 7.15 -1.67 -4.88
CA LEU A 7 7.96 -2.81 -5.31
C LEU A 7 7.52 -3.30 -6.70
N GLU A 8 6.94 -2.40 -7.49
CA GLU A 8 6.44 -2.69 -8.83
C GLU A 8 7.61 -2.67 -9.83
N PRO A 9 7.81 -3.73 -10.63
CA PRO A 9 8.82 -3.72 -11.68
C PRO A 9 8.42 -2.74 -12.79
N ALA A 10 9.40 -2.24 -13.53
CA ALA A 10 9.15 -1.30 -14.62
C ALA A 10 8.41 -1.94 -15.82
N GLU A 11 8.53 -3.26 -15.98
CA GLU A 11 7.94 -4.05 -17.06
C GLU A 11 7.43 -5.39 -16.52
N ASP A 12 6.54 -6.03 -17.27
CA ASP A 12 6.03 -7.37 -16.94
C ASP A 12 7.15 -8.41 -16.88
N LEU A 13 6.99 -9.39 -16.00
CA LEU A 13 7.99 -10.44 -15.82
C LEU A 13 8.08 -11.32 -17.09
N PRO A 14 9.29 -11.65 -17.56
CA PRO A 14 9.46 -12.55 -18.71
C PRO A 14 8.95 -13.96 -18.36
N THR A 15 8.27 -14.60 -19.32
CA THR A 15 7.73 -15.97 -19.17
C THR A 15 8.64 -17.06 -19.73
N SER A 16 9.69 -16.67 -20.47
CA SER A 16 10.58 -17.60 -21.19
C SER A 16 11.93 -17.83 -20.51
N TYR A 17 12.29 -17.04 -19.51
CA TYR A 17 13.55 -17.17 -18.77
C TYR A 17 13.43 -16.58 -17.35
N ILE A 18 14.39 -16.94 -16.48
CA ILE A 18 14.48 -16.38 -15.13
C ILE A 18 15.41 -15.15 -15.17
N PRO A 19 14.91 -13.93 -14.88
CA PRO A 19 15.73 -12.73 -14.86
C PRO A 19 16.60 -12.66 -13.60
N PHE A 20 17.82 -12.14 -13.74
CA PHE A 20 18.77 -11.90 -12.65
C PHE A 20 19.28 -10.45 -12.68
N PRO A 21 19.01 -9.61 -11.66
CA PRO A 21 18.18 -9.91 -10.49
C PRO A 21 16.70 -10.11 -10.86
N ASN A 22 15.94 -10.82 -10.02
CA ASN A 22 14.50 -10.95 -10.22
C ASN A 22 13.82 -9.58 -9.95
N PRO A 23 13.11 -8.99 -10.93
CA PRO A 23 12.46 -7.69 -10.77
C PRO A 23 11.36 -7.65 -9.70
N TYR A 24 10.78 -8.81 -9.36
CA TYR A 24 9.71 -8.91 -8.37
C TYR A 24 9.89 -10.16 -7.49
N VAL A 25 10.35 -9.95 -6.25
CA VAL A 25 10.68 -11.03 -5.32
C VAL A 25 9.54 -11.22 -4.32
N HIS A 26 8.54 -12.03 -4.65
CA HIS A 26 7.36 -12.26 -3.81
C HIS A 26 7.69 -12.62 -2.35
N SER A 27 8.73 -13.43 -2.11
CA SER A 27 9.14 -13.87 -0.77
C SER A 27 9.67 -12.75 0.12
N SER A 28 10.11 -11.62 -0.42
CA SER A 28 10.49 -10.45 0.37
C SER A 28 9.29 -9.52 0.65
N ILE A 29 8.15 -9.76 0.00
CA ILE A 29 6.95 -8.91 0.10
C ILE A 29 5.93 -9.54 1.05
N VAL A 30 5.54 -10.79 0.78
CA VAL A 30 4.53 -11.53 1.55
C VAL A 30 5.04 -12.91 2.02
N PRO A 31 6.13 -12.98 2.80
CA PRO A 31 6.47 -14.21 3.52
C PRO A 31 5.40 -14.58 4.57
N GLN A 32 5.52 -15.76 5.18
CA GLN A 32 4.70 -16.10 6.34
C GLN A 32 4.95 -15.08 7.47
N GLY A 33 3.87 -14.53 8.03
CA GLY A 33 3.96 -13.45 9.04
C GLY A 33 4.39 -12.09 8.47
N ALA A 34 4.22 -11.87 7.17
CA ALA A 34 4.51 -10.59 6.52
C ALA A 34 3.83 -9.41 7.21
N ARG A 35 4.50 -8.26 7.18
CA ARG A 35 4.00 -7.02 7.78
C ARG A 35 4.39 -5.80 6.97
N ILE A 36 3.48 -4.85 6.91
CA ILE A 36 3.68 -3.53 6.33
C ILE A 36 3.31 -2.51 7.41
N TYR A 37 4.25 -1.63 7.73
CA TYR A 37 4.00 -0.48 8.60
C TYR A 37 4.01 0.79 7.77
N THR A 38 3.00 1.63 7.99
CA THR A 38 2.98 3.02 7.53
C THR A 38 3.32 3.88 8.74
N GLU A 39 4.52 4.43 8.79
CA GLU A 39 4.92 5.31 9.88
C GLU A 39 4.65 6.76 9.51
N LYS A 40 3.96 7.49 10.40
CA LYS A 40 3.86 8.95 10.36
C LYS A 40 4.79 9.53 11.42
N LEU A 41 5.77 10.32 10.97
CA LEU A 41 6.82 10.90 11.79
C LEU A 41 6.63 12.42 11.88
N GLN A 42 6.91 13.01 13.04
CA GLN A 42 7.03 14.45 13.19
C GLN A 42 8.52 14.79 13.32
N CYS A 43 9.04 15.64 12.44
CA CYS A 43 10.42 16.12 12.49
C CYS A 43 10.44 17.65 12.39
N GLY A 44 10.72 18.31 13.51
CA GLY A 44 10.52 19.76 13.63
C GLY A 44 9.02 20.09 13.50
N ASN A 45 8.69 21.02 12.61
CA ASN A 45 7.31 21.41 12.35
C ASN A 45 6.65 20.63 11.20
N ASP A 46 7.41 19.80 10.48
CA ASP A 46 6.93 19.04 9.34
C ASP A 46 6.57 17.59 9.73
N ALA A 47 5.56 17.04 9.05
CA ALA A 47 5.18 15.65 9.13
C ALA A 47 5.65 14.87 7.90
N TYR A 48 6.06 13.62 8.12
CA TYR A 48 6.58 12.74 7.09
C TYR A 48 5.96 11.34 7.18
N VAL A 49 5.92 10.63 6.06
CA VAL A 49 5.39 9.27 5.95
C VAL A 49 6.45 8.37 5.32
N ARG A 50 6.62 7.16 5.84
CA ARG A 50 7.43 6.12 5.19
C ARG A 50 6.83 4.73 5.37
N TYR A 51 7.26 3.81 4.51
CA TYR A 51 6.89 2.40 4.62
C TYR A 51 8.03 1.56 5.16
N ILE A 52 7.67 0.61 6.02
CA ILE A 52 8.53 -0.50 6.41
C ILE A 52 7.85 -1.80 5.97
N ILE A 53 8.51 -2.57 5.12
CA ILE A 53 8.03 -3.87 4.64
C ILE A 53 8.99 -4.92 5.16
N ASN A 54 8.50 -5.83 5.99
CA ASN A 54 9.28 -6.92 6.58
C ASN A 54 10.62 -6.41 7.19
N ASP A 55 10.51 -5.38 8.03
CA ASP A 55 11.60 -4.73 8.77
C ASP A 55 12.61 -3.92 7.95
N ALA A 56 12.40 -3.80 6.64
CA ALA A 56 13.19 -2.94 5.78
C ALA A 56 12.42 -1.65 5.45
N VAL A 57 13.08 -0.50 5.59
CA VAL A 57 12.56 0.76 5.04
C VAL A 57 12.51 0.65 3.52
N VAL A 58 11.33 0.87 2.94
CA VAL A 58 11.14 0.90 1.48
C VAL A 58 10.80 2.33 1.08
N PRO A 59 11.75 3.06 0.46
CA PRO A 59 11.54 4.43 0.03
C PRO A 59 10.43 4.55 -1.00
N ILE A 60 9.61 5.59 -0.90
CA ILE A 60 8.60 5.89 -1.92
C ILE A 60 9.31 6.45 -3.16
N PRO A 61 9.08 5.89 -4.37
CA PRO A 61 9.71 6.38 -5.57
C PRO A 61 9.46 7.88 -5.76
N LYS A 62 10.53 8.65 -5.98
CA LYS A 62 10.51 10.12 -6.14
C LYS A 62 10.02 10.92 -4.91
N CYS A 63 9.72 10.26 -3.78
CA CYS A 63 9.34 10.93 -2.53
C CYS A 63 10.06 10.35 -1.31
N ALA A 64 11.40 10.44 -1.30
CA ALA A 64 12.24 9.89 -0.23
C ALA A 64 13.28 10.89 0.29
N THR A 65 12.94 12.19 0.23
CA THR A 65 13.85 13.30 0.56
C THR A 65 13.79 13.70 2.04
N GLY A 66 12.82 13.19 2.79
CA GLY A 66 12.65 13.44 4.23
C GLY A 66 13.55 12.57 5.12
N PRO A 67 13.58 12.85 6.43
CA PRO A 67 14.39 12.09 7.39
C PRO A 67 14.13 10.58 7.33
N GLY A 68 15.18 9.78 7.27
CA GLY A 68 15.06 8.32 7.21
C GLY A 68 14.37 7.81 5.93
N PHE A 69 14.62 8.47 4.80
CA PHE A 69 14.03 8.18 3.47
C PHE A 69 12.51 8.27 3.44
N SER A 70 11.95 9.19 4.23
CA SER A 70 10.52 9.45 4.28
C SER A 70 10.08 10.48 3.24
N CYS A 71 8.77 10.54 3.02
CA CYS A 71 8.07 11.46 2.14
C CYS A 71 7.41 12.54 2.98
N LYS A 72 7.50 13.83 2.62
CA LYS A 72 6.74 14.87 3.33
C LYS A 72 5.24 14.59 3.17
N LEU A 73 4.42 14.83 4.21
CA LEU A 73 3.01 14.43 4.21
C LEU A 73 2.23 15.00 3.02
N ASP A 74 2.43 16.27 2.66
CA ASP A 74 1.75 16.89 1.52
C ASP A 74 2.14 16.22 0.19
N ASP A 75 3.43 15.88 0.02
CA ASP A 75 3.93 15.16 -1.16
C ASP A 75 3.40 13.72 -1.20
N PHE A 76 3.26 13.10 -0.03
CA PHE A 76 2.70 11.76 0.12
C PHE A 76 1.24 11.73 -0.31
N GLU A 77 0.44 12.72 0.08
CA GLU A 77 -0.96 12.83 -0.35
C GLU A 77 -1.07 13.01 -1.87
N ASN A 78 -0.19 13.82 -2.47
CA ASN A 78 -0.14 13.98 -3.92
C ASN A 78 0.25 12.66 -4.61
N PHE A 79 1.24 11.96 -4.08
CA PHE A 79 1.63 10.63 -4.54
C PHE A 79 0.46 9.63 -4.49
N VAL A 80 -0.26 9.54 -3.38
CA VAL A 80 -1.42 8.64 -3.26
C VAL A 80 -2.51 8.99 -4.26
N LYS A 81 -2.80 10.28 -4.46
CA LYS A 81 -3.78 10.74 -5.46
C LYS A 81 -3.36 10.37 -6.88
N GLU A 82 -2.07 10.53 -7.23
CA GLU A 82 -1.53 10.11 -8.53
C GLU A 82 -1.63 8.59 -8.73
N ARG A 83 -1.31 7.80 -7.68
CA ARG A 83 -1.39 6.33 -7.72
C ARG A 83 -2.82 5.80 -7.87
N ILE A 84 -3.80 6.44 -7.24
CA ILE A 84 -5.22 6.08 -7.40
C ILE A 84 -5.72 6.55 -8.78
N GLY A 85 -5.34 7.76 -9.20
CA GLY A 85 -5.73 8.33 -10.49
C GLY A 85 -7.25 8.31 -10.68
N ASP A 86 -7.68 7.79 -11.83
CA ASP A 86 -9.11 7.67 -12.20
C ASP A 86 -9.73 6.31 -11.83
N VAL A 87 -9.11 5.56 -10.90
CA VAL A 87 -9.62 4.26 -10.47
C VAL A 87 -10.94 4.44 -9.69
N ASP A 88 -12.01 3.85 -10.24
CA ASP A 88 -13.30 3.71 -9.58
C ASP A 88 -13.52 2.23 -9.25
N PHE A 89 -13.28 1.87 -7.98
CA PHE A 89 -13.39 0.49 -7.51
C PHE A 89 -14.79 -0.10 -7.73
N VAL A 90 -15.85 0.66 -7.43
CA VAL A 90 -17.24 0.17 -7.51
C VAL A 90 -17.58 -0.15 -8.96
N LYS A 91 -17.27 0.77 -9.88
CA LYS A 91 -17.54 0.60 -11.31
C LYS A 91 -16.67 -0.49 -11.92
N GLN A 92 -15.36 -0.49 -11.67
CA GLN A 92 -14.42 -1.40 -12.30
C GLN A 92 -14.57 -2.84 -11.79
N CYS A 93 -14.92 -3.03 -10.52
CA CYS A 93 -15.17 -4.36 -9.96
C CYS A 93 -16.64 -4.80 -10.02
N GLY A 94 -17.55 -3.96 -10.53
CA GLY A 94 -18.98 -4.29 -10.64
C GLY A 94 -19.63 -4.55 -9.28
N VAL A 95 -19.23 -3.80 -8.26
CA VAL A 95 -19.70 -4.00 -6.88
C VAL A 95 -21.19 -3.70 -6.80
N ASN A 96 -21.96 -4.62 -6.20
CA ASN A 96 -23.39 -4.45 -5.98
C ASN A 96 -23.64 -3.24 -5.06
N SER A 97 -24.60 -2.38 -5.41
CA SER A 97 -24.97 -1.18 -4.65
C SER A 97 -25.50 -1.46 -3.24
N THR A 98 -25.82 -2.71 -2.91
CA THR A 98 -26.21 -3.15 -1.57
C THR A 98 -25.01 -3.35 -0.64
N TYR A 99 -23.80 -3.48 -1.20
CA TYR A 99 -22.57 -3.58 -0.42
C TYR A 99 -21.93 -2.21 -0.19
N PRO A 100 -21.15 -2.04 0.89
CA PRO A 100 -20.39 -0.81 1.11
C PRO A 100 -19.46 -0.50 -0.07
N SER A 101 -19.53 0.73 -0.58
CA SER A 101 -18.69 1.22 -1.68
C SER A 101 -17.31 1.70 -1.22
N GLU A 102 -17.17 1.97 0.08
CA GLU A 102 -15.96 2.51 0.69
C GLU A 102 -15.63 1.76 1.98
N LEU A 103 -14.37 1.86 2.39
CA LEU A 103 -13.94 1.36 3.69
C LEU A 103 -14.44 2.30 4.78
N THR A 104 -15.15 1.78 5.79
CA THR A 104 -15.64 2.57 6.94
C THR A 104 -15.20 2.05 8.31
N PHE A 105 -14.74 0.80 8.39
CA PHE A 105 -14.48 0.11 9.66
C PHE A 105 -13.40 0.75 10.53
N TYR A 106 -12.47 1.55 9.97
CA TYR A 106 -11.52 2.30 10.80
C TYR A 106 -12.18 3.39 11.65
N TRP A 107 -13.38 3.85 11.29
CA TRP A 107 -14.06 4.97 11.93
C TRP A 107 -15.33 4.56 12.68
N ASP A 108 -16.08 3.58 12.17
CA ASP A 108 -17.41 3.21 12.69
C ASP A 108 -17.42 1.92 13.53
N TYR A 109 -16.27 1.26 13.78
CA TYR A 109 -16.19 -0.02 14.49
C TYR A 109 -16.81 -0.05 15.90
N LYS A 110 -17.04 1.14 16.50
CA LYS A 110 -17.73 1.26 17.79
C LYS A 110 -19.26 1.18 17.67
N ASN A 111 -19.78 1.50 16.48
CA ASN A 111 -21.22 1.59 16.18
C ASN A 111 -21.69 0.45 15.27
N VAL A 112 -20.81 -0.08 14.43
CA VAL A 112 -21.06 -1.20 13.52
C VAL A 112 -20.37 -2.46 14.04
N THR A 113 -21.10 -3.58 14.08
CA THR A 113 -20.53 -4.86 14.54
C THR A 113 -19.90 -5.62 13.38
N TYR A 114 -18.59 -5.83 13.44
CA TYR A 114 -17.82 -6.64 12.50
C TYR A 114 -17.46 -8.00 13.12
N ASN A 115 -18.36 -8.98 13.02
CA ASN A 115 -18.26 -10.28 13.71
C ASN A 115 -18.43 -11.48 12.76
N ALA A 116 -17.87 -11.39 11.55
CA ALA A 116 -17.88 -12.49 10.60
C ALA A 116 -17.34 -13.79 11.26
N PRO A 117 -17.96 -14.95 11.00
CA PRO A 117 -17.49 -16.21 11.56
C PRO A 117 -16.08 -16.53 11.04
N LEU A 118 -15.30 -17.24 11.85
CA LEU A 118 -14.06 -17.84 11.37
C LEU A 118 -14.44 -18.90 10.33
N GLY A 119 -14.01 -18.69 9.09
CA GLY A 119 -14.24 -19.63 8.00
C GLY A 119 -12.99 -20.42 7.67
N ASP A 120 -13.21 -21.66 7.25
CA ASP A 120 -12.25 -22.47 6.48
C ASP A 120 -12.72 -22.38 5.02
N PHE A 121 -12.50 -21.20 4.41
CA PHE A 121 -12.93 -20.88 3.04
C PHE A 121 -11.89 -21.33 2.01
#